data_AF-A0A1Q7V9U8-F1
#
_entry.id   AF-A0A1Q7V9U8-F1
#
_cell.length_a   1.000
_cell.length_b   1.000
_cell.length_c   1.000
_cell.angle_alpha   90.00
_cell.angle_beta   90.00
_cell.angle_gamma   90.00
#
_symmetry.space_group_name_H-M   'P 1'
#
loop_
_entity.id
_entity.type
_entity.pdbx_description
1 polymer ?
#
loop_
_entity_poly.entity_id
_entity_poly.type
_entity_poly.pdbx_seq_one_letter_code
_entity_poly.pdbx_strand_id
1 'polypeptide(L)'
;MTDSLVNMVYGWAQKRNAIMFLDVQVGQSTVQEELPRLVPFLQRPNVMLAIDPEFSMKDGTPPGKKIGTMTSTDVNYAINLLSGLVKQYNLPPKILIVHRFTRRMLSDSKGIKLDPRVQVVINMDGWGQPWLKYDSYRAYVEAEPVQYTGFKLFYHNDTKKGDPLLTPAEVLMLNPKPLYIQYQ
;
A
#
# COMPACT_ATOMS: atom_id res chain seq x y z
N MET A 1 -18.94 5.35 6.48
CA MET A 1 -18.44 6.05 5.27
C MET A 1 -19.62 6.16 4.33
N THR A 2 -19.93 7.34 3.77
CA THR A 2 -20.99 7.41 2.75
C THR A 2 -20.43 6.85 1.45
N ASP A 3 -21.00 5.75 0.97
CA ASP A 3 -20.64 5.08 -0.29
C ASP A 3 -20.61 6.05 -1.50
N SER A 4 -21.25 7.21 -1.37
CA SER A 4 -21.28 8.30 -2.35
C SER A 4 -19.88 8.81 -2.75
N LEU A 5 -18.95 9.02 -1.81
CA LEU A 5 -17.62 9.55 -2.14
C LEU A 5 -16.80 8.53 -2.95
N VAL A 6 -16.80 7.27 -2.52
CA VAL A 6 -16.10 6.19 -3.24
C VAL A 6 -16.66 6.04 -4.65
N ASN A 7 -17.98 6.11 -4.81
CA ASN A 7 -18.61 6.04 -6.13
C ASN A 7 -18.30 7.27 -7.01
N MET A 8 -18.23 8.46 -6.43
CA MET A 8 -17.84 9.67 -7.14
C MET A 8 -16.41 9.58 -7.68
N VAL A 9 -15.44 9.20 -6.82
CA VAL A 9 -14.04 9.03 -7.21
C VAL A 9 -13.89 7.91 -8.23
N TYR A 10 -14.62 6.81 -8.07
CA TYR A 10 -14.68 5.74 -9.06
C TYR A 10 -15.16 6.26 -10.42
N GLY A 11 -16.17 7.13 -10.44
CA GLY A 11 -16.64 7.79 -11.67
C GLY A 11 -15.55 8.63 -12.35
N TRP A 12 -14.69 9.31 -11.58
CA TRP A 12 -13.54 10.02 -12.15
C TRP A 12 -12.48 9.09 -12.74
N ALA A 13 -12.22 7.97 -12.07
CA ALA A 13 -11.28 6.96 -12.55
C ALA A 13 -11.77 6.33 -13.86
N GLN A 14 -13.06 5.97 -13.93
CA GLN A 14 -13.67 5.40 -15.14
C GLN A 14 -13.59 6.35 -16.34
N LYS A 15 -13.89 7.64 -16.16
CA LYS A 15 -13.77 8.67 -17.22
C LYS A 15 -12.35 8.80 -17.79
N ARG A 16 -11.33 8.34 -17.05
CA ARG A 16 -9.91 8.42 -17.43
C ARG A 16 -9.30 7.06 -17.75
N ASN A 17 -10.11 6.00 -17.80
CA ASN A 17 -9.62 4.62 -17.91
C ASN A 17 -8.53 4.28 -16.87
N ALA A 18 -8.70 4.80 -15.65
CA ALA A 18 -7.74 4.67 -14.58
C ALA A 18 -8.10 3.53 -13.61
N ILE A 19 -7.07 3.01 -12.96
CA ILE A 19 -7.18 2.11 -11.82
C ILE A 19 -7.40 2.97 -10.56
N MET A 20 -8.24 2.50 -9.64
CA MET A 20 -8.49 3.15 -8.36
C MET A 20 -7.96 2.26 -7.23
N PHE A 21 -7.17 2.83 -6.32
CA PHE A 21 -6.77 2.15 -5.09
C PHE A 21 -7.64 2.64 -3.93
N LEU A 22 -8.19 1.70 -3.17
CA LEU A 22 -8.76 1.99 -1.85
C LEU A 22 -7.63 1.85 -0.83
N ASP A 23 -7.18 2.96 -0.26
CA ASP A 23 -6.11 2.97 0.75
C ASP A 23 -6.69 2.96 2.15
N VAL A 24 -6.43 1.87 2.90
CA VAL A 24 -7.12 1.55 4.14
C VAL A 24 -6.20 1.77 5.34
N GLN A 25 -6.61 2.71 6.19
CA GLN A 25 -6.05 2.97 7.50
C GLN A 25 -7.03 2.45 8.56
N VAL A 26 -6.70 1.31 9.18
CA VAL A 26 -7.64 0.59 10.08
C VAL A 26 -7.80 1.26 11.46
N GLY A 27 -6.93 2.19 11.82
CA GLY A 27 -6.99 2.86 13.12
C GLY A 27 -6.87 1.84 14.27
N GLN A 28 -7.86 1.86 15.17
CA GLN A 28 -7.94 0.91 16.29
C GLN A 28 -8.65 -0.41 15.94
N SER A 29 -9.17 -0.54 14.72
CA SER A 29 -9.80 -1.77 14.23
C SER A 29 -8.75 -2.69 13.57
N THR A 30 -9.22 -3.72 12.86
CA THR A 30 -8.40 -4.73 12.21
C THR A 30 -8.71 -4.81 10.72
N VAL A 31 -7.77 -5.34 9.94
CA VAL A 31 -7.96 -5.59 8.50
C VAL A 31 -9.17 -6.52 8.28
N GLN A 32 -9.36 -7.48 9.19
CA GLN A 32 -10.43 -8.47 9.17
C GLN A 32 -11.82 -7.86 9.36
N GLU A 33 -11.94 -6.79 10.13
CA GLU A 33 -13.20 -6.10 10.39
C GLU A 33 -13.52 -5.07 9.31
N GLU A 34 -12.50 -4.39 8.79
CA GLU A 34 -12.71 -3.26 7.86
C GLU A 34 -12.81 -3.68 6.38
N LEU A 35 -11.99 -4.63 5.91
CA LEU A 35 -12.00 -5.01 4.49
C LEU A 35 -13.33 -5.60 3.98
N PRO A 36 -14.10 -6.41 4.73
CA PRO A 36 -15.39 -6.91 4.26
C PRO A 36 -16.36 -5.81 3.81
N ARG A 37 -16.29 -4.63 4.43
CA ARG A 37 -17.13 -3.47 4.06
C ARG A 37 -16.80 -2.91 2.68
N LEU A 38 -15.59 -3.18 2.18
CA LEU A 38 -15.12 -2.69 0.89
C LEU A 38 -15.38 -3.66 -0.27
N VAL A 39 -15.86 -4.87 0.02
CA VAL A 39 -16.18 -5.90 -0.99
C VAL A 39 -17.05 -5.39 -2.14
N PRO A 40 -18.14 -4.60 -1.91
CA PRO A 40 -18.96 -4.07 -2.99
C PRO A 40 -18.20 -3.22 -4.02
N PHE A 41 -17.06 -2.64 -3.63
CA PHE A 41 -16.16 -1.88 -4.51
C PHE A 41 -15.05 -2.75 -5.07
N LEU A 42 -14.43 -3.61 -4.26
CA LEU A 42 -13.30 -4.47 -4.66
C LEU A 42 -13.68 -5.53 -5.70
N GLN A 43 -14.97 -5.88 -5.80
CA GLN A 43 -15.49 -6.73 -6.89
C GLN A 43 -15.43 -6.06 -8.28
N ARG A 44 -15.12 -4.76 -8.38
CA ARG A 44 -14.95 -4.07 -9.68
C ARG A 44 -13.55 -4.33 -10.23
N PRO A 45 -13.36 -4.61 -11.52
CA PRO A 45 -12.08 -5.08 -12.07
C PRO A 45 -10.92 -4.10 -11.87
N ASN A 46 -11.15 -2.80 -12.03
CA ASN A 46 -10.14 -1.73 -11.94
C ASN A 46 -10.02 -1.10 -10.53
N VAL A 47 -10.59 -1.73 -9.49
CA VAL A 47 -10.43 -1.30 -8.10
C VAL A 47 -9.48 -2.24 -7.36
N MET A 48 -8.43 -1.66 -6.81
CA MET A 48 -7.32 -2.32 -6.11
C MET A 48 -7.30 -1.92 -4.64
N LEU A 49 -6.45 -2.56 -3.84
CA LEU A 49 -6.36 -2.32 -2.41
C LEU A 49 -4.96 -1.84 -2.02
N ALA A 50 -4.90 -0.88 -1.12
CA ALA A 50 -3.73 -0.53 -0.36
C ALA A 50 -4.06 -0.64 1.14
N ILE A 51 -3.10 -1.10 1.92
CA ILE A 51 -3.20 -1.11 3.38
C ILE A 51 -2.01 -0.36 3.96
N ASP A 52 -2.30 0.43 4.99
CA ASP A 52 -1.32 1.29 5.63
C ASP A 52 -1.07 0.86 7.08
N PRO A 53 0.03 0.13 7.34
CA PRO A 53 0.37 -0.28 8.68
C PRO A 53 0.68 0.87 9.63
N GLU A 54 1.00 2.08 9.14
CA GLU A 54 1.32 3.24 9.97
C GLU A 54 0.17 3.55 10.95
N PHE A 55 -1.06 3.33 10.51
CA PHE A 55 -2.27 3.67 11.26
C PHE A 55 -2.90 2.47 12.00
N SER A 56 -2.24 1.31 12.01
CA SER A 56 -2.72 0.10 12.69
C SER A 56 -2.36 0.12 14.18
N MET A 57 -3.30 0.63 15.00
CA MET A 57 -3.18 0.86 16.44
C MET A 57 -4.00 -0.15 17.26
N LYS A 58 -3.68 -1.44 17.11
CA LYS A 58 -4.38 -2.56 17.77
C LYS A 58 -4.37 -2.50 19.32
N ASP A 59 -3.55 -1.62 19.90
CA ASP A 59 -3.47 -1.41 21.34
C ASP A 59 -4.29 -0.22 21.86
N GLY A 60 -5.13 0.38 21.02
CA GLY A 60 -5.99 1.50 21.37
C GLY A 60 -5.27 2.87 21.36
N THR A 61 -3.99 2.94 20.99
CA THR A 61 -3.32 4.25 20.84
C THR A 61 -4.03 5.07 19.75
N PRO A 62 -4.25 6.39 19.93
CA PRO A 62 -4.76 7.23 18.85
C PRO A 62 -3.81 7.23 17.64
N PRO A 63 -4.30 7.06 16.40
CA PRO A 63 -3.46 7.10 15.22
C PRO A 63 -2.67 8.42 15.09
N GLY A 64 -1.46 8.35 14.54
CA GLY A 64 -0.55 9.50 14.41
C GLY A 64 0.25 9.86 15.68
N LYS A 65 0.01 9.20 16.83
CA LYS A 65 0.85 9.36 18.04
C LYS A 65 2.13 8.53 18.00
N LYS A 66 2.10 7.41 17.28
CA LYS A 66 3.24 6.55 16.98
C LYS A 66 2.98 5.84 15.66
N ILE A 67 3.95 5.08 15.19
CA ILE A 67 3.81 4.24 14.00
C ILE A 67 3.23 2.89 14.42
N GLY A 68 2.16 2.50 13.75
CA GLY A 68 1.45 1.24 13.94
C GLY A 68 2.20 0.05 13.35
N THR A 69 1.56 -1.12 13.41
CA THR A 69 2.13 -2.35 12.86
C THR A 69 1.07 -3.28 12.29
N MET A 70 1.43 -3.96 11.23
CA MET A 70 0.75 -5.12 10.69
C MET A 70 1.72 -6.29 10.61
N THR A 71 1.18 -7.50 10.55
CA THR A 71 1.96 -8.73 10.39
C THR A 71 1.61 -9.42 9.07
N SER A 72 2.33 -10.49 8.72
CA SER A 72 1.93 -11.40 7.64
C SER A 72 0.48 -11.87 7.74
N THR A 73 -0.06 -12.04 8.95
CA THR A 73 -1.47 -12.46 9.16
C THR A 73 -2.45 -11.44 8.57
N ASP A 74 -2.19 -10.15 8.76
CA ASP A 74 -3.04 -9.08 8.23
C ASP A 74 -2.96 -9.02 6.70
N VAL A 75 -1.74 -9.11 6.16
CA VAL A 75 -1.49 -9.12 4.71
C VAL A 75 -2.11 -10.35 4.05
N ASN A 76 -1.93 -11.53 4.65
CA ASN A 76 -2.47 -12.79 4.15
C ASN A 76 -4.00 -12.81 4.17
N TYR A 77 -4.63 -12.17 5.16
CA TYR A 77 -6.08 -11.99 5.14
C TYR A 77 -6.52 -11.16 3.93
N ALA A 78 -5.85 -10.04 3.65
CA ALA A 78 -6.14 -9.22 2.47
C ALA A 78 -5.93 -10.00 1.16
N ILE A 79 -4.84 -10.75 1.04
CA ILE A 79 -4.57 -11.63 -0.13
C ILE A 79 -5.69 -12.67 -0.30
N ASN A 80 -6.10 -13.34 0.77
CA ASN A 80 -7.15 -14.35 0.71
C ASN A 80 -8.50 -13.75 0.30
N LEU A 81 -8.87 -12.60 0.85
CA LEU A 81 -10.09 -11.89 0.47
C LEU A 81 -10.05 -11.49 -1.01
N LEU A 82 -8.99 -10.82 -1.46
CA LEU A 82 -8.86 -10.36 -2.85
C LEU A 82 -8.85 -11.54 -3.83
N SER A 83 -8.08 -12.59 -3.54
CA SER A 83 -8.01 -13.77 -4.39
C SER A 83 -9.36 -14.51 -4.46
N GLY A 84 -10.11 -14.54 -3.36
CA GLY A 84 -11.48 -15.03 -3.30
C GLY A 84 -12.41 -14.26 -4.23
N LEU A 85 -12.35 -12.92 -4.20
CA LEU A 85 -13.13 -12.07 -5.11
C LEU A 85 -12.75 -12.30 -6.58
N VAL A 86 -11.45 -12.43 -6.87
CA VAL A 86 -10.97 -12.74 -8.22
C VAL A 86 -11.58 -14.04 -8.74
N LYS A 87 -11.59 -15.09 -7.92
CA LYS A 87 -12.16 -16.39 -8.28
C LYS A 87 -13.69 -16.32 -8.41
N GLN A 88 -14.37 -15.68 -7.47
CA GLN A 88 -15.83 -15.62 -7.41
C GLN A 88 -16.44 -14.83 -8.56
N TYR A 89 -15.82 -13.70 -8.92
CA TYR A 89 -16.35 -12.77 -9.92
C TYR A 89 -15.59 -12.80 -11.25
N ASN A 90 -14.69 -13.77 -11.45
CA ASN A 90 -13.86 -13.93 -12.64
C ASN A 90 -13.12 -12.63 -13.03
N LEU A 91 -12.49 -12.00 -12.04
CA LEU A 91 -11.82 -10.70 -12.22
C LEU A 91 -10.39 -10.90 -12.75
N PRO A 92 -9.79 -9.86 -13.35
CA PRO A 92 -8.33 -9.82 -13.48
C PRO A 92 -7.67 -9.86 -12.09
N PRO A 93 -6.39 -10.29 -12.00
CA PRO A 93 -5.61 -10.23 -10.78
C PRO A 93 -5.63 -8.85 -10.12
N LYS A 94 -5.59 -8.84 -8.78
CA LYS A 94 -5.64 -7.62 -7.96
C LYS A 94 -4.25 -7.18 -7.54
N ILE A 95 -4.04 -5.88 -7.44
CA ILE A 95 -2.84 -5.32 -6.82
C ILE A 95 -3.15 -5.04 -5.34
N LEU A 96 -2.27 -5.50 -4.46
CA LEU A 96 -2.26 -5.17 -3.04
C LEU A 96 -0.99 -4.37 -2.73
N ILE A 97 -1.16 -3.09 -2.40
CA ILE A 97 -0.06 -2.26 -1.89
C ILE A 97 0.01 -2.42 -0.37
N VAL A 98 1.20 -2.63 0.17
CA VAL A 98 1.48 -2.57 1.60
C VAL A 98 2.52 -1.49 1.83
N HIS A 99 2.11 -0.40 2.48
CA HIS A 99 3.02 0.73 2.74
C HIS A 99 4.04 0.38 3.82
N ARG A 100 5.28 0.86 3.63
CA ARG A 100 6.36 0.64 4.58
C ARG A 100 7.43 1.73 4.48
N PHE A 101 7.74 2.35 5.60
CA PHE A 101 8.91 3.23 5.72
C PHE A 101 9.70 3.04 7.01
N THR A 102 9.31 2.08 7.84
CA THR A 102 10.12 1.58 8.95
C THR A 102 10.08 0.05 8.99
N ARG A 103 11.06 -0.57 9.67
CA ARG A 103 11.08 -2.03 9.84
C ARG A 103 9.83 -2.54 10.56
N ARG A 104 9.37 -1.85 11.61
CA ARG A 104 8.29 -2.33 12.49
C ARG A 104 6.88 -2.21 11.90
N MET A 105 6.69 -1.43 10.84
CA MET A 105 5.39 -1.29 10.17
C MET A 105 4.88 -2.64 9.64
N LEU A 106 5.75 -3.43 9.03
CA LEU A 106 5.42 -4.77 8.57
C LEU A 106 6.35 -5.76 9.28
N SER A 107 5.83 -6.43 10.28
CA SER A 107 6.54 -7.50 10.97
C SER A 107 6.27 -8.84 10.28
N ASP A 108 7.26 -9.74 10.30
CA ASP A 108 7.14 -11.08 9.69
C ASP A 108 6.79 -11.07 8.18
N SER A 109 7.43 -10.19 7.39
CA SER A 109 7.24 -10.13 5.93
C SER A 109 7.47 -11.49 5.23
N LYS A 110 8.36 -12.33 5.77
CA LYS A 110 8.64 -13.69 5.28
C LYS A 110 7.45 -14.67 5.40
N GLY A 111 6.51 -14.39 6.30
CA GLY A 111 5.28 -15.18 6.47
C GLY A 111 4.19 -14.88 5.43
N ILE A 112 4.40 -13.89 4.54
CA ILE A 112 3.43 -13.54 3.50
C ILE A 112 3.36 -14.68 2.46
N LYS A 113 2.13 -15.16 2.22
CA LYS A 113 1.83 -16.25 1.29
C LYS A 113 1.28 -15.66 0.00
N LEU A 114 2.09 -15.69 -1.05
CA LEU A 114 1.73 -15.15 -2.35
C LEU A 114 0.66 -16.00 -3.05
N ASP A 115 -0.17 -15.35 -3.85
CA ASP A 115 -1.17 -15.99 -4.71
C ASP A 115 -1.10 -15.38 -6.11
N PRO A 116 -1.11 -16.16 -7.21
CA PRO A 116 -1.03 -15.60 -8.57
C PRO A 116 -2.16 -14.63 -8.92
N ARG A 117 -3.29 -14.67 -8.20
CA ARG A 117 -4.42 -13.74 -8.36
C ARG A 117 -4.20 -12.39 -7.67
N VAL A 118 -3.14 -12.24 -6.87
CA VAL A 118 -2.84 -11.00 -6.13
C VAL A 118 -1.37 -10.63 -6.26
N GLN A 119 -1.08 -9.46 -6.81
CA GLN A 119 0.27 -8.92 -6.91
C GLN A 119 0.55 -8.04 -5.70
N VAL A 120 1.46 -8.48 -4.84
CA VAL A 120 1.82 -7.76 -3.61
C VAL A 120 2.99 -6.82 -3.89
N VAL A 121 2.77 -5.54 -3.62
CA VAL A 121 3.78 -4.49 -3.74
C VAL A 121 4.11 -3.96 -2.34
N ILE A 122 5.35 -4.09 -1.92
CA ILE A 122 5.84 -3.37 -0.74
C ILE A 122 6.28 -1.99 -1.17
N ASN A 123 5.51 -0.96 -0.78
CA ASN A 123 5.69 0.41 -1.23
C ASN A 123 6.47 1.23 -0.20
N MET A 124 7.62 1.76 -0.60
CA MET A 124 8.36 2.71 0.24
C MET A 124 7.58 4.02 0.35
N ASP A 125 7.04 4.29 1.54
CA ASP A 125 6.10 5.39 1.81
C ASP A 125 6.69 6.47 2.75
N GLY A 126 8.02 6.55 2.81
CA GLY A 126 8.72 7.51 3.65
C GLY A 126 8.97 8.82 2.90
N TRP A 127 9.08 9.92 3.65
CA TRP A 127 9.36 11.24 3.09
C TRP A 127 10.64 11.86 3.66
N GLY A 128 11.14 12.85 2.94
CA GLY A 128 12.30 13.64 3.32
C GLY A 128 13.39 13.60 2.26
N GLN A 129 14.61 13.81 2.72
CA GLN A 129 15.79 13.96 1.86
C GLN A 129 16.09 12.71 1.02
N PRO A 130 16.61 12.87 -0.20
CA PRO A 130 16.96 11.77 -1.10
C PRO A 130 17.68 10.59 -0.42
N TRP A 131 18.72 10.85 0.37
CA TRP A 131 19.49 9.79 1.03
C TRP A 131 18.68 9.03 2.08
N LEU A 132 17.82 9.71 2.85
CA LEU A 132 16.94 9.04 3.82
C LEU A 132 15.98 8.08 3.13
N LYS A 133 15.50 8.47 1.94
CA LYS A 133 14.62 7.61 1.15
C LYS A 133 15.37 6.41 0.59
N TYR A 134 16.59 6.60 0.10
CA TYR A 134 17.45 5.50 -0.34
C TYR A 134 17.78 4.53 0.81
N ASP A 135 18.16 5.06 1.97
CA ASP A 135 18.48 4.25 3.15
C ASP A 135 17.26 3.47 3.63
N SER A 136 16.08 4.09 3.67
CA SER A 136 14.84 3.43 4.07
C SER A 136 14.41 2.36 3.08
N TYR A 137 14.58 2.61 1.77
CA TYR A 137 14.31 1.62 0.72
C TYR A 137 15.21 0.38 0.91
N ARG A 138 16.53 0.60 1.06
CA ARG A 138 17.50 -0.48 1.30
C ARG A 138 17.17 -1.26 2.57
N ALA A 139 16.94 -0.56 3.68
CA ALA A 139 16.81 -1.17 5.00
C ALA A 139 15.47 -1.91 5.21
N TYR A 140 14.39 -1.48 4.54
CA TYR A 140 13.03 -1.95 4.85
C TYR A 140 12.31 -2.59 3.65
N VAL A 141 12.71 -2.31 2.42
CA VAL A 141 12.11 -2.92 1.22
C VAL A 141 13.05 -3.95 0.60
N GLU A 142 14.29 -3.55 0.29
CA GLU A 142 15.28 -4.47 -0.30
C GLU A 142 15.71 -5.57 0.67
N ALA A 143 15.98 -5.23 1.94
CA ALA A 143 16.41 -6.21 2.94
C ALA A 143 15.33 -7.22 3.36
N GLU A 144 14.06 -6.96 3.01
CA GLU A 144 12.92 -7.81 3.33
C GLU A 144 12.00 -7.97 2.11
N PRO A 145 12.49 -8.64 1.05
CA PRO A 145 11.77 -8.73 -0.22
C PRO A 145 10.55 -9.64 -0.08
N VAL A 146 9.48 -9.29 -0.81
CA VAL A 146 8.22 -10.07 -0.86
C VAL A 146 7.90 -10.52 -2.27
N GLN A 147 7.47 -9.60 -3.15
CA GLN A 147 7.20 -9.92 -4.55
C GLN A 147 7.59 -8.75 -5.47
N TYR A 148 6.89 -7.63 -5.35
CA TYR A 148 7.21 -6.40 -6.08
C TYR A 148 7.50 -5.26 -5.12
N THR A 149 8.19 -4.24 -5.62
CA THR A 149 8.52 -3.04 -4.85
C THR A 149 7.87 -1.81 -5.45
N GLY A 150 7.53 -0.88 -4.58
CA GLY A 150 7.00 0.43 -4.93
C GLY A 150 7.80 1.55 -4.27
N PHE A 151 7.66 2.75 -4.80
CA PHE A 151 8.31 3.94 -4.27
C PHE A 151 7.39 5.15 -4.38
N LYS A 152 7.20 5.86 -3.27
CA LYS A 152 6.40 7.07 -3.24
C LYS A 152 7.26 8.33 -3.20
N LEU A 153 6.80 9.35 -3.89
CA LEU A 153 7.37 10.68 -3.95
C LEU A 153 6.35 11.68 -3.43
N PHE A 154 6.76 12.54 -2.51
CA PHE A 154 5.91 13.57 -1.94
C PHE A 154 6.35 14.94 -2.46
N TYR A 155 5.54 15.59 -3.29
CA TYR A 155 5.88 16.89 -3.88
C TYR A 155 6.16 17.96 -2.83
N HIS A 156 5.39 17.95 -1.72
CA HIS A 156 5.55 18.93 -0.66
C HIS A 156 6.50 18.44 0.45
N ASN A 157 6.34 17.20 0.91
CA ASN A 157 7.08 16.73 2.09
C ASN A 157 8.55 16.44 1.80
N ASP A 158 8.87 15.92 0.61
CA ASP A 158 10.26 15.64 0.25
C ASP A 158 11.05 16.94 0.02
N THR A 159 10.39 18.00 -0.44
CA THR A 159 11.04 19.30 -0.72
C THR A 159 10.87 20.35 0.38
N LYS A 160 10.21 20.00 1.49
CA LYS A 160 9.82 20.95 2.55
C LYS A 160 10.99 21.74 3.14
N LYS A 161 12.19 21.15 3.15
CA LYS A 161 13.42 21.76 3.68
C LYS A 161 14.34 22.33 2.59
N GLY A 162 13.85 22.43 1.35
CA GLY A 162 14.64 22.89 0.19
C GLY A 162 15.40 21.77 -0.53
N ASP A 163 15.16 20.52 -0.15
CA ASP A 163 15.78 19.36 -0.79
C ASP A 163 15.15 19.06 -2.16
N PRO A 164 15.91 18.51 -3.11
CA PRO A 164 15.37 18.15 -4.42
C PRO A 164 14.47 16.91 -4.32
N LEU A 165 13.41 16.89 -5.13
CA LEU A 165 12.64 15.68 -5.37
C LEU A 165 13.46 14.72 -6.25
N LEU A 166 13.47 13.43 -5.90
CA LEU A 166 14.11 12.41 -6.73
C LEU A 166 13.51 12.36 -8.13
N THR A 167 14.38 12.28 -9.13
CA THR A 167 14.00 12.14 -10.53
C THR A 167 13.57 10.71 -10.86
N PRO A 168 12.79 10.48 -11.93
CA PRO A 168 12.45 9.13 -12.38
C PRO A 168 13.68 8.25 -12.62
N ALA A 169 14.76 8.81 -13.19
CA ALA A 169 16.00 8.07 -13.44
C ALA A 169 16.63 7.59 -12.12
N GLU A 170 16.68 8.46 -11.10
CA GLU A 170 17.18 8.13 -9.77
C GLU A 170 16.36 7.03 -9.09
N VAL A 171 15.03 7.11 -9.15
CA VAL A 171 14.16 6.08 -8.57
C VAL A 171 14.30 4.74 -9.30
N LEU A 172 14.47 4.75 -10.62
CA LEU A 172 14.63 3.53 -11.42
C LEU A 172 16.03 2.90 -11.32
N MET A 173 17.00 3.57 -10.70
CA MET A 173 18.31 2.99 -10.35
C MET A 173 18.29 2.15 -9.07
N LEU A 174 17.20 2.19 -8.29
CA LEU A 174 17.06 1.38 -7.08
C LEU A 174 17.03 -0.12 -7.40
N ASN A 175 17.54 -0.92 -6.46
CA ASN A 175 17.53 -2.37 -6.53
C ASN A 175 16.84 -2.95 -5.28
N PRO A 176 15.80 -3.80 -5.39
CA PRO A 176 15.08 -4.14 -6.61
C PRO A 176 14.51 -2.90 -7.30
N LYS A 177 14.27 -2.96 -8.62
CA LYS A 177 13.69 -1.82 -9.35
C LYS A 177 12.20 -1.66 -9.00
N PRO A 178 11.76 -0.49 -8.50
CA PRO A 178 10.35 -0.24 -8.23
C PRO A 178 9.49 -0.36 -9.50
N LEU A 179 8.37 -1.06 -9.39
CA LEU A 179 7.39 -1.22 -10.48
C LEU A 179 6.15 -0.33 -10.29
N TYR A 180 5.91 0.10 -9.06
CA TYR A 180 4.83 1.02 -8.70
C TYR A 180 5.42 2.33 -8.20
N ILE A 181 5.14 3.43 -8.89
CA ILE A 181 5.56 4.77 -8.47
C ILE A 181 4.33 5.58 -8.11
N GLN A 182 4.29 6.10 -6.89
CA GLN A 182 3.20 6.94 -6.41
C GLN A 182 3.69 8.37 -6.21
N TYR A 183 2.93 9.34 -6.71
CA TYR A 183 3.17 10.76 -6.50
C TYR A 183 2.06 11.32 -5.62
N GLN A 184 2.41 12.04 -4.55
CA GLN A 184 1.47 12.69 -3.62
C GLN A 184 1.86 14.14 -3.33
#